data_AF-A0A645EFU0-F1
#
_entry.id   AF-A0A645EFU0-F1
#
_cell.length_a   1.000
_cell.length_b   1.000
_cell.length_c   1.000
_cell.angle_alpha   90.00
_cell.angle_beta   90.00
_cell.angle_gamma   90.00
#
_symmetry.space_group_name_H-M   'P 1'
#
loop_
_entity.id
_entity.type
_entity.pdbx_description
1 polymer ?
#
loop_
_entity_poly.entity_id
_entity_poly.type
_entity_poly.pdbx_seq_one_letter_code
_entity_poly.pdbx_strand_id
1 'polypeptide(L)'
;MAKNQGMASLYIWGENSMGYGQVFDENYKALLDKADAAVTMDEYKKAAGEIQKYYAETLPSAALFWDKHVQAYNSRFDGFVVDGTFGIINVETWLNLSETPGKK
;
A
#
# COMPACT_ATOMS: atom_id res chain seq x y z
N MET A 1 -15.38 10.50 5.43
CA MET A 1 -14.87 9.38 6.27
C MET A 1 -13.65 8.84 5.55
N ALA A 2 -12.47 9.09 6.13
CA ALA A 2 -11.11 8.72 5.73
C ALA A 2 -10.88 7.20 5.51
N LYS A 3 -11.62 6.54 4.61
CA LYS A 3 -11.74 5.06 4.59
C LYS A 3 -10.87 4.36 3.53
N ASN A 4 -10.40 5.04 2.48
CA ASN A 4 -9.75 4.40 1.33
C ASN A 4 -8.30 4.86 1.11
N GLN A 5 -7.52 4.99 2.18
CA GLN A 5 -6.29 5.78 2.16
C GLN A 5 -5.01 4.99 1.80
N GLY A 6 -5.15 3.96 0.97
CA GLY A 6 -4.04 3.07 0.61
C GLY A 6 -2.85 3.78 0.00
N MET A 7 -3.06 4.78 -0.86
CA MET A 7 -1.97 5.52 -1.49
C MET A 7 -1.67 6.82 -0.73
N ALA A 8 -0.39 7.06 -0.45
CA ALA A 8 0.20 8.27 0.15
C ALA A 8 -0.08 8.55 1.64
N SER A 9 -1.20 8.14 2.22
CA SER A 9 -1.53 8.49 3.62
C SER A 9 -0.76 7.69 4.69
N LEU A 10 -0.25 6.51 4.32
CA LEU A 10 0.38 5.54 5.24
C LEU A 10 -0.50 5.19 6.47
N TYR A 11 -1.81 5.44 6.41
CA TYR A 11 -2.77 5.21 7.49
C TYR A 11 -2.40 5.87 8.83
N ILE A 12 -1.73 7.04 8.79
CA ILE A 12 -1.24 7.71 10.01
C ILE A 12 -2.28 8.57 10.73
N TRP A 13 -3.47 8.78 10.14
CA TRP A 13 -4.58 9.49 10.79
C TRP A 13 -5.03 8.76 12.04
N GLY A 14 -5.21 9.47 13.15
CA GLY A 14 -5.46 8.85 14.45
C GLY A 14 -6.77 8.05 14.57
N GLU A 15 -7.79 8.36 13.76
CA GLU A 15 -9.04 7.60 13.73
C GLU A 15 -9.10 6.56 12.60
N ASN A 16 -8.01 6.38 11.83
CA ASN A 16 -7.90 5.25 10.93
C ASN A 16 -7.82 3.96 11.76
N SER A 17 -8.36 2.84 11.27
CA SER A 17 -8.32 1.56 11.97
C SER A 17 -6.91 1.08 12.31
N MET A 18 -5.90 1.48 11.52
CA MET A 18 -4.49 1.20 11.80
C MET A 18 -3.84 2.28 12.68
N GLY A 19 -4.25 3.54 12.53
CA GLY A 19 -3.87 4.65 13.41
C GLY A 19 -2.36 4.86 13.59
N TYR A 20 -1.54 4.52 12.59
CA TYR A 20 -0.10 4.26 12.80
C TYR A 20 0.72 5.44 13.31
N GLY A 21 0.31 6.68 13.02
CA GLY A 21 1.03 7.88 13.44
C GLY A 21 0.29 8.76 14.43
N GLN A 22 -0.96 8.43 14.80
CA GLN A 22 -1.79 9.24 15.70
C GLN A 22 -1.80 10.74 15.34
N VAL A 23 -1.87 11.04 14.03
CA VAL A 23 -1.90 12.42 13.53
C VAL A 23 -3.33 12.94 13.59
N PHE A 24 -3.51 14.12 14.18
CA PHE A 24 -4.81 14.81 14.35
C PHE A 24 -4.82 16.25 13.79
N ASP A 25 -3.93 16.55 12.83
CA ASP A 25 -3.91 17.86 12.17
C ASP A 25 -5.07 17.98 11.17
N GLU A 26 -5.88 19.03 11.31
CA GLU A 26 -7.02 19.31 10.43
C GLU A 26 -6.60 19.59 8.98
N ASN A 27 -5.42 20.17 8.76
CA ASN A 27 -4.88 20.36 7.41
C ASN A 27 -4.59 19.01 6.74
N TYR A 28 -4.03 18.08 7.51
CA TYR A 28 -3.84 16.72 7.04
C TYR A 28 -5.18 16.05 6.76
N LYS A 29 -6.15 16.19 7.66
CA LYS A 29 -7.49 15.63 7.50
C LYS A 29 -8.21 16.15 6.25
N ALA A 30 -8.03 17.42 5.90
CA ALA A 30 -8.59 18.00 4.68
C ALA A 30 -7.96 17.39 3.41
N LEU A 31 -6.65 17.11 3.42
CA LEU A 31 -5.96 16.44 2.31
C LEU A 31 -6.46 15.00 2.14
N LEU A 32 -6.71 14.31 3.25
CA LEU A 32 -7.30 12.98 3.28
C LEU A 32 -8.72 12.96 2.70
N ASP A 33 -9.57 13.90 3.09
CA ASP A 33 -10.93 14.00 2.54
C ASP A 33 -10.91 14.35 1.05
N LYS A 34 -9.94 15.16 0.59
CA LYS A 34 -9.74 15.45 -0.83
C LYS A 34 -9.33 14.20 -1.61
N ALA A 35 -8.47 13.35 -1.06
CA ALA A 35 -8.11 12.09 -1.69
C ALA A 35 -9.30 11.13 -1.79
N ASP A 36 -10.11 11.03 -0.73
CA ASP A 36 -11.32 10.19 -0.71
C ASP A 36 -12.42 10.70 -1.67
N ALA A 37 -12.48 11.99 -1.93
CA ALA A 37 -13.45 12.61 -2.84
C ALA A 37 -13.03 12.56 -4.32
N ALA A 38 -11.81 12.16 -4.63
CA ALA A 38 -11.31 12.09 -6.01
C ALA A 38 -12.09 11.06 -6.83
N VAL A 39 -12.56 11.46 -8.01
CA VAL A 39 -13.34 10.60 -8.92
C VAL A 39 -12.45 10.05 -10.03
N THR A 40 -11.37 10.76 -10.35
CA THR A 40 -10.39 10.36 -11.36
C THR A 40 -9.03 10.04 -10.75
N MET A 41 -8.25 9.23 -11.46
CA MET A 41 -6.89 8.88 -11.04
C MET A 41 -5.96 10.10 -10.98
N ASP A 42 -6.17 11.10 -11.86
CA ASP A 42 -5.33 12.30 -11.88
C ASP A 42 -5.61 13.21 -10.67
N GLU A 43 -6.89 13.35 -10.27
CA GLU A 43 -7.27 14.04 -9.03
C GLU A 43 -6.66 13.35 -7.81
N TYR A 44 -6.71 12.01 -7.79
CA TYR A 44 -6.15 11.22 -6.71
C TYR A 44 -4.63 11.37 -6.60
N LYS A 45 -3.91 11.31 -7.74
CA LYS A 45 -2.45 11.56 -7.80
C LYS A 45 -2.08 12.97 -7.33
N LYS A 46 -2.89 13.97 -7.67
CA LYS A 46 -2.69 15.34 -7.20
C LYS A 46 -2.82 15.43 -5.68
N ALA A 47 -3.87 14.87 -5.11
CA ALA A 47 -4.05 14.82 -3.65
C ALA A 47 -2.90 14.08 -2.95
N ALA A 48 -2.46 12.94 -3.51
CA ALA A 48 -1.31 12.20 -3.02
C ALA A 48 -0.01 13.03 -3.01
N GLY A 49 0.23 13.84 -4.04
CA GLY A 49 1.37 14.75 -4.09
C GLY A 49 1.29 15.86 -3.02
N GLU A 50 0.10 16.40 -2.75
CA GLU A 50 -0.11 17.39 -1.69
C GLU A 50 0.11 16.79 -0.30
N ILE A 51 -0.29 15.53 -0.07
CA ILE A 51 0.01 14.79 1.17
C ILE A 51 1.53 14.63 1.37
N GLN A 52 2.27 14.26 0.31
CA GLN A 52 3.73 14.15 0.39
C GLN A 52 4.39 15.50 0.69
N LYS A 53 3.87 16.59 0.12
CA LYS A 53 4.35 17.95 0.43
C LYS A 53 4.10 18.30 1.90
N TYR A 54 2.93 17.98 2.43
CA TYR A 54 2.64 18.15 3.86
C TYR A 54 3.65 17.38 4.71
N TYR A 55 3.99 16.13 4.37
CA TYR A 55 5.03 15.39 5.10
C TYR A 55 6.39 16.07 5.09
N ALA A 56 6.79 16.65 3.95
CA ALA A 56 8.05 17.38 3.85
C ALA A 56 8.06 18.68 4.69
N GLU A 57 6.90 19.32 4.87
CA GLU A 57 6.78 20.60 5.58
C GLU A 57 6.57 20.44 7.08
N THR A 58 5.86 19.39 7.53
CA THR A 58 5.44 19.24 8.93
C THR A 58 6.03 18.01 9.63
N LEU A 59 6.72 17.13 8.89
CA LEU A 59 7.40 15.92 9.37
C LEU A 59 6.59 14.95 10.27
N PRO A 60 5.28 14.71 10.05
CA PRO A 60 4.54 13.66 10.75
C PRO A 60 4.96 12.25 10.30
N SER A 61 5.60 12.15 9.13
CA SER A 61 6.17 10.92 8.58
C SER A 61 7.38 11.27 7.72
N ALA A 62 8.38 10.40 7.71
CA ALA A 62 9.59 10.53 6.91
C ALA A 62 9.83 9.25 6.10
N ALA A 63 9.95 9.38 4.78
CA ALA A 63 10.28 8.25 3.92
C ALA A 63 11.74 7.83 4.14
N LEU A 64 11.95 6.59 4.59
CA LEU A 64 13.28 6.03 4.84
C LEU A 64 13.79 5.18 3.68
N PHE A 65 12.91 4.35 3.11
CA PHE A 65 13.22 3.46 2.00
C PHE A 65 11.96 3.14 1.19
N TRP A 66 12.19 2.65 -0.02
CA TRP A 66 11.16 2.04 -0.86
C TRP A 66 11.27 0.54 -0.66
N ASP A 67 10.23 -0.06 -0.11
CA ASP A 67 10.23 -1.48 0.14
C ASP A 67 10.23 -2.27 -1.19
N LYS A 68 10.77 -3.47 -1.11
CA LYS A 68 10.72 -4.46 -2.18
C LYS A 68 10.20 -5.74 -1.59
N HIS A 69 9.10 -6.24 -2.13
CA HIS A 69 8.58 -7.54 -1.76
C HIS A 69 9.40 -8.62 -2.46
N VAL A 70 10.28 -9.29 -1.72
CA VAL A 70 11.15 -10.35 -2.23
C VAL A 70 10.78 -11.66 -1.54
N GLN A 71 10.36 -12.64 -2.33
CA GLN A 71 10.00 -13.97 -1.84
C GLN A 71 10.81 -15.02 -2.60
N ALA A 72 11.48 -15.89 -1.85
CA ALA A 72 12.13 -17.06 -2.42
C ALA A 72 11.06 -18.12 -2.75
N TYR A 73 11.27 -18.84 -3.85
CA TYR A 73 10.41 -19.94 -4.25
C TYR A 73 11.26 -21.12 -4.73
N ASN A 74 10.65 -22.30 -4.75
CA ASN A 74 11.31 -23.51 -5.23
C ASN A 74 10.99 -23.70 -6.73
N SER A 75 12.03 -23.64 -7.57
CA SER A 75 11.95 -23.72 -9.04
C SER A 75 11.38 -25.03 -9.57
N ARG A 76 11.34 -26.07 -8.74
CA ARG A 76 10.71 -27.35 -9.07
C ARG A 76 9.20 -27.26 -9.26
N PHE A 77 8.56 -26.27 -8.62
CA PHE A 77 7.13 -26.05 -8.72
C PHE A 77 6.82 -24.96 -9.74
N ASP A 78 5.69 -25.14 -10.42
CA ASP A 78 5.06 -24.17 -11.31
C ASP A 78 3.70 -23.75 -10.73
N GLY A 79 3.08 -22.72 -11.34
CA GLY A 79 1.74 -22.26 -10.93
C GLY A 79 1.74 -21.23 -9.79
N PHE A 80 2.88 -20.62 -9.47
CA PHE A 80 2.93 -19.45 -8.58
C PHE A 80 2.17 -18.27 -9.20
N VAL A 81 1.27 -17.68 -8.41
CA VAL A 81 0.49 -16.49 -8.78
C VAL A 81 0.87 -15.37 -7.83
N VAL A 82 1.27 -14.22 -8.38
CA VAL A 82 1.69 -13.05 -7.59
C VAL A 82 0.50 -12.13 -7.37
N ASP A 83 0.19 -11.83 -6.11
CA ASP A 83 -0.73 -10.77 -5.72
C ASP A 83 -0.04 -9.64 -4.93
N GLY A 84 -0.68 -8.46 -4.89
CA GLY A 84 -0.11 -7.26 -4.27
C GLY A 84 -0.14 -7.22 -2.74
N THR A 85 -0.78 -8.17 -2.07
CA THR A 85 -0.92 -8.26 -0.61
C THR A 85 -0.03 -9.36 -0.02
N PHE A 86 -0.06 -10.57 -0.59
CA PHE A 86 0.63 -11.74 -0.05
C PHE A 86 1.78 -12.25 -0.95
N GLY A 87 1.99 -11.65 -2.12
CA GLY A 87 2.96 -12.12 -3.10
C GLY A 87 2.55 -13.49 -3.64
N ILE A 88 3.38 -14.51 -3.50
CA ILE A 88 3.10 -15.89 -3.93
C ILE A 88 2.44 -16.77 -2.85
N ILE A 89 2.24 -16.24 -1.63
CA ILE A 89 1.68 -17.01 -0.51
C ILE A 89 0.16 -16.77 -0.45
N ASN A 90 -0.54 -17.17 -1.51
CA ASN A 90 -1.98 -16.95 -1.66
C ASN A 90 -2.73 -18.21 -2.09
N VAL A 91 -4.06 -18.14 -2.00
CA VAL A 91 -4.96 -19.26 -2.34
C VAL A 91 -4.85 -19.66 -3.81
N GLU A 92 -4.64 -18.69 -4.71
CA GLU A 92 -4.50 -18.99 -6.13
C GLU A 92 -3.24 -19.81 -6.42
N THR A 93 -2.12 -19.46 -5.79
CA THR A 93 -0.90 -20.27 -5.82
C THR A 93 -1.17 -21.65 -5.24
N TRP A 94 -1.83 -21.74 -4.08
CA TRP A 94 -2.16 -23.03 -3.45
C TRP A 94 -2.96 -23.96 -4.38
N LEU A 95 -3.93 -23.42 -5.12
CA LEU A 95 -4.80 -24.19 -6.01
C LEU A 95 -4.14 -24.55 -7.35
N ASN A 96 -3.14 -23.78 -7.78
CA ASN A 96 -2.47 -23.97 -9.08
C ASN A 96 -1.09 -24.61 -8.97
N LEU A 97 -0.57 -24.80 -7.74
CA LEU A 97 0.76 -25.34 -7.54
C LEU A 97 0.86 -26.76 -8.09
N SER A 98 1.85 -26.98 -8.94
CA SER A 98 2.14 -28.30 -9.50
C SER A 98 3.64 -28.52 -9.60
N GLU A 99 4.05 -29.79 -9.44
CA GLU A 99 5.43 -30.19 -9.61
C GLU A 99 5.65 -30.66 -11.05
N THR A 100 6.60 -30.03 -11.75
CA THR A 100 7.00 -30.47 -13.10
C THR A 100 8.15 -31.47 -13.00
N PRO A 101 7.97 -32.73 -13.43
CA PRO A 101 9.01 -33.74 -13.34
C PRO A 101 10.28 -33.29 -14.07
N GLY A 102 11.43 -33.36 -13.38
CA GLY A 102 12.74 -33.05 -13.96
C GLY A 102 13.23 -31.61 -13.79
N LYS A 103 12.43 -30.69 -13.23
CA LYS A 103 12.94 -29.40 -12.74
C LYS A 103 13.69 -29.60 -11.42
N LYS A 104 14.84 -28.94 -11.27
CA LYS A 104 15.64 -28.90 -10.04
C LYS A 104 15.23 -27.73 -9.17
#